data_AF-F0NDN6-F1
#
_entry.id   AF-F0NDN6-F1
#
_cell.length_a   1.000
_cell.length_b   1.000
_cell.length_c   1.000
_cell.angle_alpha   90.00
_cell.angle_beta   90.00
_cell.angle_gamma   90.00
#
_symmetry.space_group_name_H-M   'P 1'
#
loop_
_entity.id
_entity.type
_entity.pdbx_description
1 polymer ?
#
loop_
_entity_poly.entity_id
_entity_poly.type
_entity_poly.pdbx_seq_one_letter_code
_entity_poly.pdbx_strand_id
1 'polypeptide(L)'
;MKKKAIGLSDDGYYVIFFISESEIGYKKTQINEMYYVSFIIVLLVSILYVIFRYILVLTLFIIPILVYLFTIAISLHLYKPEIYEKITKVEINDKIIKIHTSNKTFIIHRGKILGFTDQI
;
A
#
# COMPACT_ATOMS: atom_id res chain seq x y z
N MET A 1 -0.81 14.99 12.87
CA MET A 1 -0.82 13.56 12.49
C MET A 1 0.58 13.00 12.64
N LYS A 2 0.78 12.04 13.55
CA LYS A 2 2.14 11.65 13.96
C LYS A 2 2.77 10.59 13.06
N LYS A 3 2.03 9.57 12.58
CA LYS A 3 2.55 8.51 11.70
C LYS A 3 1.46 7.98 10.75
N LYS A 4 1.84 7.62 9.52
CA LYS A 4 1.00 6.89 8.55
C LYS A 4 1.72 5.59 8.16
N ALA A 5 0.96 4.56 7.82
CA ALA A 5 1.49 3.30 7.34
C ALA A 5 0.56 2.69 6.28
N ILE A 6 1.11 1.81 5.44
CA ILE A 6 0.30 0.89 4.65
C ILE A 6 0.15 -0.40 5.44
N GLY A 7 -1.08 -0.83 5.68
CA GLY A 7 -1.39 -2.12 6.27
C GLY A 7 -2.23 -2.98 5.34
N LEU A 8 -2.03 -4.29 5.43
CA LEU A 8 -2.88 -5.28 4.78
C LEU A 8 -3.98 -5.72 5.74
N SER A 9 -5.21 -5.82 5.24
CA SER A 9 -6.31 -6.50 5.92
C SER A 9 -6.87 -7.57 4.97
N ASP A 10 -7.84 -8.36 5.44
CA ASP A 10 -8.36 -9.52 4.71
C ASP A 10 -8.95 -9.16 3.34
N ASP A 11 -9.43 -7.92 3.19
CA ASP A 11 -10.08 -7.41 1.98
C ASP A 11 -9.23 -6.39 1.18
N GLY A 12 -7.94 -6.26 1.50
CA GLY A 12 -6.98 -5.47 0.72
C GLY A 12 -6.12 -4.51 1.53
N TYR A 13 -5.48 -3.57 0.83
CA TYR A 13 -4.53 -2.62 1.40
C TYR A 13 -5.21 -1.34 1.89
N TYR A 14 -4.75 -0.86 3.04
CA TYR A 14 -5.25 0.32 3.73
C TYR A 14 -4.12 1.29 4.04
N VAL A 15 -4.40 2.59 3.96
CA VAL A 15 -3.56 3.59 4.63
C VAL A 15 -4.11 3.78 6.03
N ILE A 16 -3.26 3.52 7.01
CA ILE A 16 -3.56 3.59 8.44
C ILE A 16 -2.90 4.84 9.00
N PHE A 17 -3.66 5.60 9.76
CA PHE A 17 -3.32 6.86 10.37
C PHE A 17 -3.30 6.65 11.88
N PHE A 18 -2.14 6.81 12.51
CA PHE A 18 -2.04 6.73 13.97
C PHE A 18 -2.44 8.08 14.56
N ILE A 19 -3.62 8.12 15.18
CA ILE A 19 -4.20 9.34 15.76
C ILE A 19 -3.75 9.47 17.20
N SER A 20 -3.92 8.40 17.98
CA SER A 20 -3.47 8.26 19.35
C SER A 20 -2.95 6.83 19.61
N GLU A 21 -2.53 6.54 20.84
CA GLU A 21 -2.08 5.19 21.22
C GLU A 21 -3.22 4.16 21.25
N SER A 22 -4.46 4.62 21.34
CA SER A 22 -5.66 3.76 21.43
C SER A 22 -6.59 3.89 20.23
N GLU A 23 -6.25 4.70 19.24
CA GLU A 23 -7.13 5.00 18.11
C GLU A 23 -6.37 5.13 16.80
N ILE A 24 -6.89 4.45 15.78
CA ILE A 24 -6.42 4.55 14.39
C ILE A 24 -7.53 5.05 13.48
N GLY A 25 -7.13 5.89 12.53
CA GLY A 25 -7.95 6.15 11.35
C GLY A 25 -7.48 5.28 10.19
N TYR A 26 -8.35 4.88 9.28
CA TYR A 26 -7.92 4.19 8.07
C TYR A 26 -8.78 4.54 6.85
N LYS A 27 -8.20 4.30 5.68
CA LYS A 27 -8.84 4.45 4.37
C LYS A 27 -8.39 3.32 3.45
N LYS A 28 -9.34 2.69 2.76
CA LYS A 28 -9.03 1.64 1.77
C LYS A 28 -8.29 2.25 0.59
N THR A 29 -7.25 1.58 0.12
CA THR A 29 -6.46 2.00 -1.04
C THR A 29 -6.85 1.23 -2.28
N GLN A 30 -6.53 1.80 -3.44
CA GLN A 30 -6.66 1.13 -4.74
C GLN A 30 -5.35 0.46 -5.18
N ILE A 31 -4.41 0.23 -4.25
CA ILE A 31 -3.08 -0.32 -4.58
C ILE A 31 -3.20 -1.73 -5.16
N ASN A 32 -4.13 -2.55 -4.65
CA ASN A 32 -4.29 -3.92 -5.12
C ASN A 32 -4.86 -3.94 -6.56
N GLU A 33 -5.87 -3.12 -6.82
CA GLU A 33 -6.49 -2.96 -8.13
C GLU A 33 -5.47 -2.44 -9.15
N MET A 34 -4.68 -1.42 -8.78
CA MET A 34 -3.64 -0.87 -9.65
C MET A 34 -2.51 -1.87 -9.90
N TYR A 35 -2.18 -2.75 -8.94
CA TYR A 35 -1.23 -3.84 -9.17
C TYR A 35 -1.71 -4.77 -10.31
N TYR A 36 -2.98 -5.20 -10.27
CA TYR A 36 -3.53 -6.06 -11.32
C TYR A 36 -3.61 -5.35 -12.68
N VAL A 37 -4.00 -4.07 -12.70
CA VAL A 37 -4.00 -3.27 -13.94
C VAL A 37 -2.59 -3.16 -14.52
N SER A 38 -1.59 -2.83 -13.70
CA SER A 38 -0.19 -2.77 -14.12
C SER A 38 0.30 -4.12 -14.63
N PHE A 39 -0.06 -5.23 -13.97
CA PHE A 39 0.29 -6.57 -14.42
C PHE A 39 -0.27 -6.91 -15.80
N ILE A 40 -1.55 -6.59 -16.05
CA ILE A 40 -2.18 -6.82 -17.37
C ILE A 40 -1.49 -5.99 -18.45
N ILE A 41 -1.16 -4.72 -18.18
CA ILE A 41 -0.45 -3.86 -19.13
C ILE A 41 0.94 -4.45 -19.44
N VAL A 42 1.68 -4.87 -18.43
CA VAL A 42 2.99 -5.54 -18.60
C VAL A 42 2.85 -6.80 -19.45
N LEU A 43 1.80 -7.61 -19.24
CA LEU A 43 1.55 -8.79 -20.05
C LEU A 43 1.29 -8.43 -21.53
N LEU A 44 0.49 -7.41 -21.79
CA LEU A 44 0.22 -6.93 -23.15
C LEU A 44 1.47 -6.39 -23.84
N VAL A 45 2.30 -5.60 -23.15
CA VAL A 45 3.59 -5.11 -23.67
C VAL A 45 4.52 -6.28 -23.99
N SER A 46 4.53 -7.32 -23.16
CA SER A 46 5.32 -8.53 -23.39
C SER A 46 4.88 -9.25 -24.67
N ILE A 47 3.57 -9.41 -24.89
CA ILE A 47 3.00 -10.02 -26.10
C ILE A 47 3.37 -9.18 -27.34
N LEU A 48 3.22 -7.86 -27.26
CA LEU A 48 3.60 -6.94 -28.35
C LEU A 48 5.09 -7.08 -28.71
N TYR A 49 5.96 -7.17 -27.70
CA TYR A 49 7.39 -7.36 -27.95
C TYR A 49 7.68 -8.67 -28.68
N VAL A 50 7.02 -9.77 -28.30
CA VAL A 50 7.19 -11.07 -28.98
C VAL A 50 6.78 -11.00 -30.46
N ILE A 51 5.70 -10.28 -30.77
CA ILE A 51 5.16 -10.13 -32.14
C ILE A 51 6.08 -9.25 -32.99
N PHE A 52 6.40 -8.04 -32.52
CA PHE A 52 7.11 -7.04 -33.32
C PHE A 52 8.63 -7.16 -33.25
N ARG A 53 9.17 -7.83 -32.22
CA ARG A 53 10.60 -7.95 -31.92
C ARG A 53 11.37 -6.63 -31.87
N TYR A 54 10.65 -5.53 -31.62
CA TYR A 54 11.23 -4.19 -31.59
C TYR A 54 11.61 -3.79 -30.17
N ILE A 55 12.88 -3.49 -29.95
CA ILE A 55 13.42 -3.25 -28.61
C ILE A 55 12.77 -2.05 -27.90
N LEU A 56 12.33 -1.02 -28.65
CA LEU A 56 11.70 0.15 -28.03
C LEU A 56 10.34 -0.17 -27.40
N VAL A 57 9.67 -1.27 -27.78
CA VAL A 57 8.42 -1.71 -27.12
C VAL A 57 8.66 -1.96 -25.63
N LEU A 58 9.85 -2.43 -25.24
CA LEU A 58 10.19 -2.64 -23.84
C LEU A 58 10.21 -1.34 -23.02
N THR A 59 10.40 -0.17 -23.65
CA THR A 59 10.36 1.11 -22.93
C THR A 59 8.97 1.41 -22.37
N LEU A 60 7.91 0.81 -22.94
CA LEU A 60 6.54 0.94 -22.46
C LEU A 60 6.34 0.31 -21.07
N PHE A 61 7.23 -0.58 -20.60
CA PHE A 61 7.18 -1.10 -19.23
C PHE A 61 7.35 -0.02 -18.16
N ILE A 62 7.97 1.11 -18.50
CA ILE A 62 8.16 2.20 -17.55
C ILE A 62 6.80 2.78 -17.13
N ILE A 63 5.82 2.83 -18.03
CA ILE A 63 4.51 3.45 -17.79
C ILE A 63 3.75 2.76 -16.63
N PRO A 64 3.45 1.45 -16.66
CA PRO A 64 2.71 0.80 -15.56
C PRO A 64 3.47 0.81 -14.23
N ILE A 65 4.81 0.84 -14.26
CA ILE A 65 5.64 0.96 -13.05
C ILE A 65 5.47 2.35 -12.43
N LEU A 66 5.60 3.41 -13.23
CA LEU A 66 5.43 4.79 -12.76
C LEU A 66 4.02 5.05 -12.23
N VAL A 67 2.99 4.57 -12.95
CA VAL A 67 1.59 4.67 -12.51
C VAL A 67 1.41 4.01 -11.14
N TYR A 68 1.91 2.78 -10.97
CA TYR A 68 1.80 2.06 -9.70
C TYR A 68 2.51 2.79 -8.53
N LEU A 69 3.73 3.27 -8.77
CA LEU A 69 4.48 4.03 -7.76
C LEU A 69 3.77 5.33 -7.39
N PHE A 70 3.20 6.03 -8.37
CA PHE A 70 2.45 7.26 -8.14
C PHE A 70 1.17 7.01 -7.31
N THR A 71 0.46 5.91 -7.57
CA THR A 71 -0.70 5.49 -6.75
C THR A 71 -0.30 5.28 -5.29
N ILE A 72 0.82 4.60 -5.02
CA ILE A 72 1.32 4.40 -3.65
C ILE A 72 1.65 5.75 -3.00
N ALA A 73 2.36 6.63 -3.73
CA ALA A 73 2.75 7.94 -3.23
C ALA A 73 1.53 8.82 -2.89
N ILE A 74 0.53 8.88 -3.77
CA ILE A 74 -0.75 9.57 -3.55
C ILE A 74 -1.45 9.01 -2.32
N SER A 75 -1.56 7.69 -2.23
CA SER A 75 -2.26 7.01 -1.14
C SER A 75 -1.65 7.38 0.21
N LEU A 76 -0.33 7.53 0.27
CA LEU A 76 0.36 7.93 1.50
C LEU A 76 0.30 9.42 1.79
N HIS A 77 0.48 10.28 0.80
CA HIS A 77 0.63 11.71 1.04
C HIS A 77 -0.72 12.42 1.11
N LEU A 78 -1.62 12.11 0.18
CA LEU A 78 -2.85 12.85 -0.02
C LEU A 78 -4.05 12.28 0.72
N TYR A 79 -4.04 10.99 1.06
CA TYR A 79 -5.19 10.41 1.74
C TYR A 79 -5.35 10.98 3.15
N LYS A 80 -6.62 11.11 3.54
CA LYS A 80 -7.11 11.39 4.89
C LYS A 80 -7.88 10.16 5.40
N PRO A 81 -7.91 9.93 6.72
CA PRO A 81 -8.70 8.85 7.29
C PRO A 81 -10.19 9.05 7.00
N GLU A 82 -10.87 7.98 6.61
CA GLU A 82 -12.32 7.94 6.39
C GLU A 82 -13.05 7.31 7.57
N ILE A 83 -12.45 6.27 8.16
CA ILE A 83 -13.00 5.53 9.29
C ILE A 83 -12.05 5.66 10.47
N TYR A 84 -12.61 5.75 11.67
CA TYR A 84 -11.89 5.88 12.94
C TYR A 84 -12.31 4.74 13.86
N GLU A 85 -11.34 3.99 14.39
CA GLU A 85 -11.60 2.86 15.27
C GLU A 85 -10.63 2.78 16.43
N LYS A 86 -11.14 2.29 17.55
CA LYS A 86 -10.33 2.00 18.73
C LYS A 86 -9.53 0.73 18.52
N ILE A 87 -8.29 0.78 18.96
CA ILE A 87 -7.39 -0.36 18.99
C ILE A 87 -7.78 -1.25 20.16
N THR A 88 -8.09 -2.51 19.89
CA THR A 88 -8.42 -3.51 20.93
C THR A 88 -7.17 -4.27 21.39
N LYS A 89 -6.26 -4.55 20.46
CA LYS A 89 -5.00 -5.26 20.74
C LYS A 89 -3.94 -4.89 19.70
N VAL A 90 -2.68 -4.82 20.15
CA VAL A 90 -1.52 -4.72 19.25
C VAL A 90 -0.61 -5.91 19.53
N GLU A 91 -0.27 -6.66 18.48
CA GLU A 91 0.74 -7.73 18.53
C GLU A 91 1.95 -7.29 17.72
N ILE A 92 3.14 -7.34 18.34
CA ILE A 92 4.39 -7.00 17.67
C ILE A 92 5.23 -8.27 17.66
N ASN A 93 5.54 -8.76 16.46
CA ASN A 93 6.44 -9.88 16.27
C ASN A 93 7.49 -9.53 15.22
N ASP A 94 8.75 -9.39 15.65
CA ASP A 94 9.87 -8.92 14.82
C ASP A 94 9.56 -7.64 14.04
N LYS A 95 9.40 -7.78 12.72
CA LYS A 95 9.11 -6.71 11.77
C LYS A 95 7.64 -6.62 11.41
N ILE A 96 6.76 -7.36 12.07
CA ILE A 96 5.33 -7.36 11.79
C ILE A 96 4.58 -6.82 12.99
N ILE A 97 3.74 -5.82 12.76
CA ILE A 97 2.82 -5.25 13.73
C ILE A 97 1.41 -5.62 13.27
N LYS A 98 0.67 -6.33 14.12
CA LYS A 98 -0.76 -6.56 13.92
C LYS A 98 -1.55 -5.65 14.84
N ILE A 99 -2.46 -4.88 14.26
CA ILE A 99 -3.38 -4.01 15.00
C ILE A 99 -4.77 -4.61 14.85
N HIS A 100 -5.36 -5.00 15.96
CA HIS A 100 -6.73 -5.46 16.01
C HIS A 100 -7.64 -4.31 16.41
N THR A 101 -8.72 -4.14 15.68
CA THR A 101 -9.87 -3.32 16.05
C THR A 101 -11.08 -4.21 16.26
N SER A 102 -12.24 -3.64 16.55
CA SER A 102 -13.49 -4.40 16.65
C SER A 102 -13.90 -5.05 15.32
N ASN A 103 -13.54 -4.44 14.19
CA ASN A 103 -14.05 -4.83 12.88
C ASN A 103 -12.97 -5.38 11.95
N LYS A 104 -11.70 -5.01 12.15
CA LYS A 104 -10.61 -5.39 11.25
C LYS A 104 -9.33 -5.73 12.01
N THR A 105 -8.52 -6.58 11.38
CA THR A 105 -7.12 -6.75 11.76
C THR A 105 -6.26 -6.19 10.64
N PHE A 106 -5.28 -5.37 11.01
CA PHE A 106 -4.32 -4.77 10.09
C PHE A 106 -2.95 -5.35 10.35
N ILE A 107 -2.29 -5.84 9.30
CA ILE A 107 -0.93 -6.35 9.33
C ILE A 107 -0.04 -5.30 8.67
N ILE A 108 0.90 -4.76 9.44
CA ILE A 108 1.81 -3.71 9.02
C ILE A 108 3.24 -4.25 9.13
N HIS A 109 4.03 -4.09 8.07
CA HIS A 109 5.45 -4.42 8.14
C HIS A 109 6.26 -3.21 8.64
N ARG A 110 6.86 -3.35 9.83
CA ARG A 110 7.82 -2.42 10.42
C ARG A 110 9.11 -2.43 9.61
N GLY A 111 9.30 -1.41 8.78
CA GLY A 111 10.52 -1.19 8.01
C GLY A 111 10.59 0.22 7.44
N LYS A 112 11.77 0.63 6.94
CA LYS A 112 12.08 1.95 6.38
C LYS A 112 11.24 2.37 5.16
N ILE A 113 10.44 1.47 4.60
CA ILE A 113 9.63 1.75 3.43
C ILE A 113 8.32 2.36 3.93
N LEU A 114 8.34 3.69 4.04
CA LEU A 114 7.19 4.60 4.15
C LEU A 114 6.67 4.89 5.57
N GLY A 115 7.49 5.59 6.36
CA GLY A 115 6.99 6.50 7.41
C GLY A 115 7.18 6.07 8.87
N PHE A 116 7.67 4.85 9.12
CA PHE A 116 8.24 4.52 10.43
C PHE A 116 9.68 5.00 10.47
N THR A 117 9.88 6.30 10.67
CA THR A 117 11.18 6.81 11.10
C THR A 117 11.41 6.25 12.51
N ASP A 118 12.44 5.43 12.64
CA ASP A 118 12.95 4.92 13.90
C ASP A 118 13.38 6.10 14.78
N GLN A 119 12.55 6.41 15.76
CA GLN A 119 12.93 7.05 17.01
C GLN A 119 12.08 6.39 18.09
N ILE A 120 12.60 5.28 18.62
CA ILE A 120 12.45 4.92 20.02
C ILE A 120 13.63 5.58 20.72
#